data_AF-A0A2T1CJQ5-F1
#
_entry.id   AF-A0A2T1CJQ5-F1
#
_cell.length_a   1.000
_cell.length_b   1.000
_cell.length_c   1.000
_cell.angle_alpha   90.00
_cell.angle_beta   90.00
_cell.angle_gamma   90.00
#
_symmetry.space_group_name_H-M   'P 1'
#
loop_
_entity.id
_entity.type
_entity.pdbx_description
1 polymer ?
#
loop_
_entity_poly.entity_id
_entity_poly.type
_entity_poly.pdbx_seq_one_letter_code
_entity_poly.pdbx_strand_id
1 'polypeptide(L)'
;MYVLSPQEAQLRDKLEHQVRTGFVLRGQALRTIKRLKLYRDRFSDFESYCDQVFGFTMLYIERCMIAAETYYQIEEYLKTQGLNDPKPTKQKQLRPIFQAHLSPIEAGEVWVMAVGIALGQVPSYSMVKTAVKAYQEQKYPTINPFAEGEICRIKSGVPGKTNCWCVVSSVRKDECVVNTWDGEYTISVSNLSPMKFTHLQEEQILDLGARMTALYEVGELDEAALWVLKGLEKLNRSQLNSIEERLLRLLEEEYLN
;
A
#
# COMPACT_ATOMS: atom_id res chain seq x y z
N MET A 1 18.00 -2.29 -51.41
CA MET A 1 18.13 -2.25 -49.94
C MET A 1 19.34 -1.36 -49.66
N TYR A 2 19.14 -0.16 -49.12
CA TYR A 2 20.24 0.78 -48.87
C TYR A 2 20.98 0.35 -47.60
N VAL A 3 22.27 0.02 -47.74
CA VAL A 3 23.16 -0.37 -46.63
C VAL A 3 23.88 0.88 -46.14
N LEU A 4 23.84 1.14 -44.83
CA LEU A 4 24.58 2.25 -44.22
C LEU A 4 26.09 1.97 -44.29
N SER A 5 26.88 3.00 -44.59
CA SER A 5 28.32 2.97 -44.37
C SER A 5 28.66 2.82 -42.88
N PRO A 6 29.86 2.33 -42.52
CA PRO A 6 30.28 2.21 -41.12
C PRO A 6 30.19 3.54 -40.34
N GLN A 7 30.46 4.68 -40.99
CA GLN A 7 30.36 6.00 -40.40
C GLN A 7 28.90 6.39 -40.12
N GLU A 8 28.00 6.12 -41.06
CA GLU A 8 26.57 6.38 -40.88
C GLU A 8 25.97 5.49 -39.79
N ALA A 9 26.38 4.21 -39.70
CA ALA A 9 25.96 3.31 -38.64
C ALA A 9 26.42 3.82 -37.26
N GLN A 10 27.68 4.22 -37.12
CA GLN A 10 28.22 4.79 -35.88
C GLN A 10 27.50 6.09 -35.49
N LEU A 11 27.22 6.96 -36.47
CA LEU A 11 26.51 8.20 -36.23
C LEU A 11 25.07 7.94 -35.77
N ARG A 12 24.36 7.01 -36.43
CA ARG A 12 23.02 6.58 -36.02
C ARG A 12 23.03 6.10 -34.57
N ASP A 13 23.93 5.20 -34.21
CA ASP A 13 23.98 4.63 -32.86
C ASP A 13 24.25 5.71 -31.79
N LYS A 14 25.13 6.68 -32.09
CA LYS A 14 25.36 7.85 -31.24
C LYS A 14 24.11 8.70 -31.07
N LEU A 15 23.40 9.00 -32.15
CA LEU A 15 22.19 9.82 -32.11
C LEU A 15 21.04 9.11 -31.39
N GLU A 16 20.86 7.81 -31.63
CA GLU A 16 19.88 7.00 -30.91
C GLU A 16 20.16 6.96 -29.41
N HIS A 17 21.44 6.84 -29.02
CA HIS A 17 21.83 6.91 -27.62
C HIS A 17 21.43 8.26 -27.00
N GLN A 18 21.72 9.38 -27.67
CA GLN A 18 21.33 10.72 -27.22
C GLN A 18 19.82 10.87 -27.06
N VAL A 19 19.03 10.32 -27.99
CA VAL A 19 17.56 10.34 -27.89
C VAL A 19 17.09 9.57 -26.66
N ARG A 20 17.66 8.39 -26.38
CA ARG A 20 17.29 7.56 -25.22
C ARG A 20 17.72 8.18 -23.89
N THR A 21 18.86 8.88 -23.84
CA THR A 21 19.42 9.46 -22.61
C THR A 21 19.15 10.95 -22.43
N GLY A 22 18.48 11.61 -23.38
CA GLY A 22 18.23 13.06 -23.32
C GLY A 22 17.47 13.52 -22.07
N PHE A 23 16.59 12.67 -21.51
CA PHE A 23 15.91 12.96 -20.25
C PHE A 23 16.87 12.97 -19.05
N VAL A 24 17.91 12.12 -19.07
CA VAL A 24 18.93 12.04 -18.02
C VAL A 24 19.76 13.31 -18.03
N LEU A 25 20.25 13.71 -19.22
CA LEU A 25 21.02 14.94 -19.39
C LEU A 25 20.24 16.17 -18.90
N ARG A 26 18.95 16.26 -19.26
CA ARG A 26 18.07 17.33 -18.77
C ARG A 26 17.98 17.35 -17.25
N GLY A 27 17.72 16.20 -16.62
CA GLY A 27 17.59 16.11 -15.16
C GLY A 27 18.90 16.49 -14.44
N GLN A 28 20.05 16.08 -14.96
CA GLN A 28 21.36 16.47 -14.41
C GLN A 28 21.64 17.97 -14.54
N ALA A 29 21.33 18.56 -15.69
CA ALA A 29 21.50 19.99 -15.93
C ALA A 29 20.65 20.79 -14.93
N LEU A 30 19.36 20.44 -14.80
CA LEU A 30 18.45 21.05 -13.84
C LEU A 30 18.96 20.93 -12.40
N ARG A 31 19.44 19.75 -12.00
CA ARG A 31 20.01 19.52 -10.67
C ARG A 31 21.26 20.36 -10.42
N THR A 32 22.12 20.52 -11.43
CA THR A 32 23.34 21.33 -11.35
C THR A 32 23.00 22.81 -11.21
N ILE A 33 22.08 23.32 -12.02
CA ILE A 33 21.57 24.69 -11.94
C ILE A 33 20.98 24.95 -10.54
N LYS A 34 20.13 24.05 -10.03
CA LYS A 34 19.52 24.15 -8.70
C LYS A 34 20.58 24.17 -7.59
N ARG A 35 21.49 23.20 -7.60
CA ARG A 35 22.53 23.02 -6.57
C ARG A 35 23.49 24.21 -6.49
N LEU A 36 23.95 24.71 -7.64
CA LEU A 36 24.89 25.82 -7.72
C LEU A 36 24.19 27.20 -7.70
N LYS A 37 22.85 27.21 -7.65
CA LYS A 37 22.02 28.42 -7.70
C LYS A 37 22.36 29.32 -8.91
N LEU A 38 22.53 28.74 -10.09
CA LEU A 38 22.91 29.46 -11.33
C LEU A 38 21.79 30.36 -11.91
N TYR A 39 20.73 30.58 -11.13
CA TYR A 39 19.60 31.45 -11.44
C TYR A 39 19.54 32.70 -10.53
N ARG A 40 20.39 32.76 -9.51
CA ARG A 40 20.32 33.76 -8.41
C ARG A 40 20.54 35.22 -8.84
N ASP A 41 21.09 35.43 -10.03
CA ASP A 41 21.31 36.75 -10.62
C ASP A 41 20.01 37.39 -11.14
N ARG A 42 19.02 36.57 -11.50
CA ARG A 42 17.75 37.04 -12.11
C ARG A 42 16.49 36.58 -11.38
N PHE A 43 16.58 35.55 -10.52
CA PHE A 43 15.43 34.95 -9.85
C PHE A 43 15.72 34.70 -8.37
N SER A 44 14.74 34.97 -7.53
CA SER A 44 14.79 34.71 -6.07
C SER A 44 14.77 33.23 -5.72
N ASP A 45 14.09 32.42 -6.53
CA ASP A 45 13.86 31.00 -6.29
C ASP A 45 13.92 30.19 -7.59
N PHE A 46 14.11 28.87 -7.44
CA PHE A 46 14.31 27.97 -8.58
C PHE A 46 13.03 27.66 -9.34
N GLU A 47 11.87 27.73 -8.67
CA GLU A 47 10.57 27.43 -9.27
C GLU A 47 10.18 28.51 -10.28
N SER A 48 10.24 29.79 -9.86
CA SER A 48 10.04 30.94 -10.74
C SER A 48 10.98 30.93 -11.93
N TYR A 49 12.26 30.56 -11.71
CA TYR A 49 13.23 30.40 -12.80
C TYR A 49 12.80 29.33 -13.81
N CYS A 50 12.38 28.15 -13.34
CA CYS A 50 12.00 27.06 -14.24
C CYS A 50 10.73 27.36 -15.03
N ASP A 51 9.75 27.99 -14.40
CA ASP A 51 8.50 28.38 -15.05
C ASP A 51 8.76 29.45 -16.11
N GLN A 52 9.47 30.53 -15.77
CA GLN A 52 9.69 31.64 -16.71
C GLN A 52 10.70 31.34 -17.82
N VAL A 53 11.72 30.52 -17.57
CA VAL A 53 12.77 30.23 -18.57
C VAL A 53 12.44 29.01 -19.42
N PHE A 54 11.78 27.99 -18.85
CA PHE A 54 11.51 26.74 -19.56
C PHE A 54 10.02 26.45 -19.78
N GLY A 55 9.10 27.19 -19.15
CA GLY A 55 7.66 26.92 -19.22
C GLY A 55 7.28 25.61 -18.53
N PHE A 56 8.05 25.18 -17.52
CA PHE A 56 7.84 23.89 -16.84
C PHE A 56 7.46 24.09 -15.39
N THR A 57 6.42 23.36 -14.96
CA THR A 57 6.02 23.32 -13.55
C THR A 57 7.10 22.67 -12.68
N MET A 58 7.18 23.10 -11.42
CA MET A 58 8.14 22.53 -10.47
C MET A 58 7.99 21.01 -10.33
N LEU A 59 6.76 20.50 -10.30
CA LEU A 59 6.48 19.07 -10.27
C LEU A 59 7.11 18.30 -11.44
N TYR A 60 7.07 18.86 -12.66
CA TYR A 60 7.70 18.25 -13.82
C TYR A 60 9.24 18.26 -13.68
N ILE A 61 9.80 19.39 -13.25
CA ILE A 61 11.24 19.57 -13.04
C ILE A 61 11.78 18.60 -11.99
N GLU A 62 11.09 18.45 -10.85
CA GLU A 62 11.45 17.48 -9.81
C GLU A 62 11.46 16.06 -10.36
N ARG A 63 10.42 15.67 -11.11
CA ARG A 63 10.37 14.36 -11.75
C ARG A 63 11.50 14.14 -12.75
N CYS A 64 11.97 15.17 -13.45
CA CYS A 64 13.14 15.06 -14.33
C CYS A 64 14.42 14.86 -13.53
N MET A 65 14.63 15.64 -12.46
CA MET A 65 15.83 15.53 -11.60
C MET A 65 15.90 14.17 -10.91
N ILE A 66 14.79 13.72 -10.31
CA ILE A 66 14.71 12.43 -9.60
C ILE A 66 14.89 11.28 -10.59
N ALA A 67 14.26 11.33 -11.77
CA ALA A 67 14.46 10.28 -12.78
C ALA A 67 15.92 10.18 -13.26
N ALA A 68 16.61 11.31 -13.44
CA ALA A 68 18.03 11.28 -13.79
C ALA A 68 18.87 10.66 -12.66
N GLU A 69 18.58 10.98 -11.40
CA GLU A 69 19.22 10.36 -10.24
C GLU A 69 19.00 8.85 -10.19
N THR A 70 17.76 8.39 -10.29
CA THR A 70 17.41 6.96 -10.29
C THR A 70 18.09 6.23 -11.46
N TYR A 71 18.21 6.86 -12.63
CA TYR A 71 18.95 6.29 -13.75
C TYR A 71 20.40 5.99 -13.37
N TYR A 72 21.11 6.93 -12.74
CA TYR A 72 22.50 6.71 -12.33
C TYR A 72 22.64 5.68 -11.21
N GLN A 73 21.68 5.63 -10.28
CA GLN A 73 21.67 4.59 -9.24
C GLN A 73 21.57 3.20 -9.86
N ILE A 74 20.67 3.01 -10.83
CA ILE A 74 20.55 1.75 -11.58
C ILE A 74 21.83 1.47 -12.37
N GLU A 75 22.34 2.45 -13.11
CA GLU A 75 23.56 2.28 -13.91
C GLU A 75 24.77 1.86 -13.05
N GLU A 76 24.96 2.50 -11.90
CA GLU A 76 26.05 2.19 -10.98
C GLU A 76 25.85 0.82 -10.30
N TYR A 77 24.61 0.47 -9.95
CA TYR A 77 24.29 -0.86 -9.43
C TYR A 77 24.64 -1.95 -10.45
N LEU A 78 24.19 -1.81 -11.70
CA LEU A 78 24.48 -2.79 -12.76
C LEU A 78 26.00 -2.94 -12.96
N LYS A 79 26.72 -1.82 -13.01
CA LYS A 79 28.18 -1.82 -13.14
C LYS A 79 28.87 -2.51 -11.96
N THR A 80 28.44 -2.22 -10.73
CA THR A 80 29.03 -2.78 -9.51
C THR A 80 28.80 -4.29 -9.42
N GLN A 81 27.64 -4.76 -9.87
CA GLN A 81 27.28 -6.19 -9.88
C GLN A 81 27.77 -6.94 -11.13
N GLY A 82 28.47 -6.27 -12.06
CA GLY A 82 28.93 -6.88 -13.31
C GLY A 82 27.80 -7.33 -14.25
N LEU A 83 26.64 -6.70 -14.13
CA LEU A 83 25.43 -7.02 -14.88
C LEU A 83 25.37 -6.25 -16.20
N ASN A 84 24.94 -6.92 -17.26
CA ASN A 84 24.80 -6.36 -18.61
C ASN A 84 23.34 -6.09 -19.00
N ASP A 85 22.44 -5.98 -18.01
CA ASP A 85 21.02 -5.70 -18.24
C ASP A 85 20.79 -4.37 -18.98
N PRO A 86 19.73 -4.27 -19.80
CA PRO A 86 19.41 -3.05 -20.52
C PRO A 86 19.05 -1.90 -19.57
N LYS A 87 19.53 -0.71 -19.89
CA LYS A 87 19.27 0.52 -19.11
C LYS A 87 17.89 1.12 -19.42
N PRO A 88 17.32 1.94 -18.52
CA PRO A 88 16.10 2.69 -18.79
C PRO A 88 16.26 3.60 -20.02
N THR A 89 15.24 3.64 -20.87
CA THR A 89 15.24 4.46 -22.12
C THR A 89 14.20 5.56 -22.11
N LYS A 90 13.28 5.56 -21.14
CA LYS A 90 12.20 6.53 -20.99
C LYS A 90 12.06 6.93 -19.53
N GLN A 91 11.93 8.24 -19.29
CA GLN A 91 11.70 8.80 -17.95
C GLN A 91 10.51 8.16 -17.21
N LYS A 92 9.44 7.81 -17.94
CA LYS A 92 8.25 7.18 -17.36
C LYS A 92 8.56 5.84 -16.69
N GLN A 93 9.53 5.06 -17.18
CA GLN A 93 9.89 3.75 -16.61
C GLN A 93 10.40 3.88 -15.18
N LEU A 94 11.05 4.99 -14.84
CA LEU A 94 11.64 5.21 -13.52
C LEU A 94 10.63 5.69 -12.48
N ARG A 95 9.46 6.14 -12.93
CA ARG A 95 8.43 6.71 -12.06
C ARG A 95 7.96 5.77 -10.95
N PRO A 96 7.65 4.48 -11.20
CA PRO A 96 7.28 3.57 -10.12
C PRO A 96 8.38 3.41 -9.07
N ILE A 97 9.65 3.42 -9.47
CA ILE A 97 10.81 3.18 -8.59
C ILE A 97 10.97 4.35 -7.63
N PHE A 98 11.05 5.59 -8.13
CA PHE A 98 11.25 6.73 -7.23
C PHE A 98 10.00 7.09 -6.42
N GLN A 99 8.80 6.76 -6.90
CA GLN A 99 7.56 6.92 -6.11
C GLN A 99 7.50 5.95 -4.93
N ALA A 100 8.20 4.81 -5.01
CA ALA A 100 8.30 3.85 -3.93
C ALA A 100 9.36 4.23 -2.88
N HIS A 101 10.05 5.36 -3.03
CA HIS A 101 11.08 5.87 -2.11
C HIS A 101 12.18 4.84 -1.78
N LEU A 102 12.52 4.01 -2.77
CA LEU A 102 13.53 2.97 -2.65
C LEU A 102 14.93 3.58 -2.54
N SER A 103 15.81 2.92 -1.78
CA SER A 103 17.23 3.30 -1.72
C SER A 103 17.97 2.92 -3.02
N PRO A 104 19.19 3.44 -3.26
CA PRO A 104 19.92 3.24 -4.52
C PRO A 104 20.11 1.77 -4.92
N ILE A 105 20.39 0.90 -3.94
CA ILE A 105 20.61 -0.54 -4.17
C ILE A 105 19.30 -1.18 -4.61
N GLU A 106 18.21 -0.86 -3.93
CA GLU A 106 16.88 -1.42 -4.16
C GLU A 106 16.31 -0.96 -5.51
N ALA A 107 16.61 0.26 -5.93
CA ALA A 107 16.28 0.74 -7.27
C ALA A 107 16.94 -0.14 -8.36
N GLY A 108 18.18 -0.56 -8.15
CA GLY A 108 18.89 -1.49 -9.01
C GLY A 108 18.29 -2.90 -8.99
N GLU A 109 18.03 -3.46 -7.81
CA GLU A 109 17.40 -4.78 -7.64
C GLU A 109 16.03 -4.85 -8.33
N VAL A 110 15.18 -3.84 -8.12
CA VAL A 110 13.87 -3.73 -8.76
C VAL A 110 13.99 -3.61 -10.28
N TRP A 111 14.99 -2.89 -10.77
CA TRP A 111 15.23 -2.78 -12.21
C TRP A 111 15.60 -4.14 -12.82
N VAL A 112 16.51 -4.89 -12.20
CA VAL A 112 16.89 -6.25 -12.63
C VAL A 112 15.68 -7.18 -12.58
N MET A 113 14.86 -7.12 -11.52
CA MET A 113 13.61 -7.88 -11.45
C MET A 113 12.67 -7.53 -12.62
N ALA A 114 12.52 -6.25 -12.95
CA ALA A 114 11.70 -5.81 -14.07
C ALA A 114 12.24 -6.30 -15.43
N VAL A 115 13.57 -6.36 -15.60
CA VAL A 115 14.22 -6.94 -16.79
C VAL A 115 13.95 -8.44 -16.88
N GLY A 116 13.99 -9.16 -15.75
CA GLY A 116 13.59 -10.57 -15.68
C GLY A 116 12.15 -10.79 -16.14
N ILE A 117 11.20 -9.96 -15.67
CA ILE A 117 9.80 -9.98 -16.13
C ILE A 117 9.70 -9.67 -17.64
N ALA A 118 10.57 -8.81 -18.15
CA ALA A 118 10.66 -8.47 -19.56
C ALA A 118 11.50 -9.45 -20.41
N LEU A 119 11.90 -10.61 -19.84
CA LEU A 119 12.71 -11.64 -20.52
C LEU A 119 14.02 -11.08 -21.11
N GLY A 120 14.72 -10.24 -20.34
CA GLY A 120 15.99 -9.62 -20.74
C GLY A 120 15.86 -8.39 -21.63
N GLN A 121 14.63 -7.98 -21.98
CA GLN A 121 14.38 -6.77 -22.77
C GLN A 121 14.19 -5.53 -21.90
N VAL A 122 14.21 -4.35 -22.52
CA VAL A 122 13.92 -3.07 -21.84
C VAL A 122 12.48 -3.10 -21.26
N PRO A 123 12.29 -3.02 -19.93
CA PRO A 123 10.97 -3.15 -19.32
C PRO A 123 10.02 -2.02 -19.68
N SER A 124 8.73 -2.32 -19.84
CA SER A 124 7.70 -1.28 -19.95
C SER A 124 7.36 -0.67 -18.58
N TYR A 125 6.64 0.46 -18.56
CA TYR A 125 6.17 1.09 -17.31
C TYR A 125 5.36 0.12 -16.42
N SER A 126 4.48 -0.69 -17.01
CA SER A 126 3.66 -1.65 -16.25
C SER A 126 4.52 -2.75 -15.64
N MET A 127 5.51 -3.25 -16.37
CA MET A 127 6.44 -4.27 -15.86
C MET A 127 7.25 -3.75 -14.67
N VAL A 128 7.78 -2.52 -14.76
CA VAL A 128 8.48 -1.89 -13.63
C VAL A 128 7.54 -1.68 -12.44
N LYS A 129 6.29 -1.26 -12.68
CA LYS A 129 5.29 -1.12 -11.61
C LYS A 129 5.00 -2.46 -10.93
N THR A 130 4.89 -3.55 -11.69
CA THR A 130 4.71 -4.90 -11.14
C THR A 130 5.94 -5.33 -10.33
N ALA A 131 7.15 -5.10 -10.83
CA ALA A 131 8.39 -5.41 -10.11
C ALA A 131 8.49 -4.67 -8.77
N VAL A 132 8.20 -3.36 -8.75
CA VAL A 132 8.16 -2.56 -7.51
C VAL A 132 7.19 -3.16 -6.50
N LYS A 133 5.97 -3.51 -6.94
CA LYS A 133 4.96 -4.09 -6.04
C LYS A 133 5.43 -5.42 -5.47
N ALA A 134 5.90 -6.33 -6.32
CA ALA A 134 6.40 -7.64 -5.89
C ALA A 134 7.58 -7.50 -4.91
N TYR A 135 8.53 -6.60 -5.21
CA TYR A 135 9.67 -6.32 -4.35
C TYR A 135 9.24 -5.78 -2.98
N GLN A 136 8.29 -4.84 -2.94
CA GLN A 136 7.77 -4.30 -1.67
C GLN A 136 7.06 -5.37 -0.85
N GLU A 137 6.22 -6.20 -1.49
CA GLU A 137 5.52 -7.31 -0.81
C GLU A 137 6.47 -8.38 -0.27
N GLN A 138 7.60 -8.60 -0.94
CA GLN A 138 8.64 -9.54 -0.52
C GLN A 138 9.49 -8.99 0.62
N LYS A 139 9.94 -7.74 0.53
CA LYS A 139 10.89 -7.15 1.48
C LYS A 139 10.24 -6.51 2.70
N TYR A 140 9.05 -5.95 2.50
CA TYR A 140 8.26 -5.28 3.53
C TYR A 140 6.87 -5.92 3.58
N PRO A 141 6.78 -7.21 4.00
CA PRO A 141 5.49 -7.87 4.10
C PRO A 141 4.59 -7.05 5.03
N THR A 142 3.38 -6.75 4.56
CA THR A 142 2.37 -6.12 5.41
C THR A 142 2.09 -7.08 6.56
N ILE A 143 2.45 -6.67 7.77
CA ILE A 143 2.12 -7.42 8.99
C ILE A 143 0.66 -7.11 9.28
N ASN A 144 -0.14 -8.15 9.47
CA ASN A 144 -1.51 -7.99 9.93
C ASN A 144 -1.45 -7.37 11.35
N PRO A 145 -2.05 -6.19 11.57
CA PRO A 145 -1.94 -5.48 12.83
C PRO A 145 -2.75 -6.12 13.97
N PHE A 146 -3.61 -7.10 13.64
CA PHE A 146 -4.47 -7.76 14.62
C PHE A 146 -3.81 -9.01 15.22
N ALA A 147 -4.17 -9.31 16.46
CA ALA A 147 -3.82 -10.57 17.14
C ALA A 147 -5.04 -11.48 17.33
N GLU A 148 -4.81 -12.79 17.48
CA GLU A 148 -5.86 -13.73 17.89
C GLU A 148 -6.41 -13.34 19.27
N GLY A 149 -7.73 -13.41 19.43
CA GLY A 149 -8.46 -12.95 20.61
C GLY A 149 -8.73 -11.44 20.65
N GLU A 150 -8.16 -10.64 19.75
CA GLU A 150 -8.37 -9.19 19.75
C GLU A 150 -9.82 -8.82 19.38
N ILE A 151 -10.39 -7.88 20.12
CA ILE A 151 -11.72 -7.34 19.84
C ILE A 151 -11.59 -6.19 18.84
N CYS A 152 -12.28 -6.32 17.72
CA CYS A 152 -12.26 -5.33 16.66
C CYS A 152 -13.67 -5.05 16.16
N ARG A 153 -13.79 -4.04 15.30
CA ARG A 153 -15.06 -3.62 14.70
C ARG A 153 -15.03 -3.72 13.19
N ILE A 154 -16.11 -4.29 12.66
CA ILE A 154 -16.36 -4.44 11.24
C ILE A 154 -16.82 -3.10 10.64
N LYS A 155 -16.04 -2.56 9.69
CA LYS A 155 -16.41 -1.36 8.92
C LYS A 155 -17.28 -1.73 7.71
N SER A 156 -16.95 -2.83 7.04
CA SER A 156 -17.52 -3.22 5.74
C SER A 156 -17.20 -4.68 5.41
N GLY A 157 -17.77 -5.19 4.31
CA GLY A 157 -17.46 -6.52 3.77
C GLY A 157 -18.42 -7.62 4.17
N VAL A 158 -19.18 -7.44 5.26
CA VAL A 158 -20.20 -8.39 5.70
C VAL A 158 -21.57 -7.70 5.76
N PRO A 159 -22.56 -8.12 4.94
CA PRO A 159 -23.90 -7.55 4.95
C PRO A 159 -24.54 -7.58 6.34
N GLY A 160 -25.10 -6.46 6.79
CA GLY A 160 -25.76 -6.35 8.09
C GLY A 160 -24.83 -6.20 9.30
N LYS A 161 -23.51 -6.38 9.15
CA LYS A 161 -22.53 -6.34 10.25
C LYS A 161 -21.71 -5.07 10.34
N THR A 162 -22.07 -4.04 9.59
CA THR A 162 -21.43 -2.73 9.71
C THR A 162 -21.59 -2.17 11.12
N ASN A 163 -20.47 -1.76 11.71
CA ASN A 163 -20.29 -1.28 13.07
C ASN A 163 -20.49 -2.33 14.19
N CYS A 164 -20.62 -3.61 13.86
CA CYS A 164 -20.67 -4.66 14.87
C CYS A 164 -19.25 -4.97 15.37
N TRP A 165 -19.12 -5.24 16.67
CA TRP A 165 -17.89 -5.77 17.23
C TRP A 165 -17.78 -7.27 16.97
N CYS A 166 -16.55 -7.77 16.90
CA CYS A 166 -16.21 -9.17 16.66
C CYS A 166 -14.88 -9.50 17.32
N VAL A 167 -14.62 -10.78 17.55
CA VAL A 167 -13.37 -11.30 18.13
C VAL A 167 -12.57 -11.97 17.03
N VAL A 168 -11.28 -11.65 16.91
CA VAL A 168 -10.40 -12.30 15.93
C VAL A 168 -10.15 -13.75 16.34
N SER A 169 -10.56 -14.70 15.51
CA SER A 169 -10.34 -16.14 15.74
C SER A 169 -9.04 -16.64 15.10
N SER A 170 -8.67 -16.10 13.93
CA SER A 170 -7.43 -16.44 13.24
C SER A 170 -6.92 -15.28 12.41
N VAL A 171 -5.59 -15.10 12.39
CA VAL A 171 -4.90 -14.03 11.67
C VAL A 171 -4.23 -14.58 10.41
N ARG A 172 -4.60 -14.06 9.23
CA ARG A 172 -3.92 -14.32 7.94
C ARG A 172 -3.18 -13.07 7.46
N LYS A 173 -2.49 -13.13 6.32
CA LYS A 173 -1.65 -12.03 5.82
C LYS A 173 -2.43 -10.72 5.61
N ASP A 174 -3.58 -10.79 4.95
CA ASP A 174 -4.40 -9.65 4.51
C ASP A 174 -5.87 -9.76 4.97
N GLU A 175 -6.19 -10.83 5.69
CA GLU A 175 -7.52 -11.14 6.19
C GLU A 175 -7.44 -11.64 7.65
N CYS A 176 -8.53 -11.48 8.38
CA CYS A 176 -8.77 -12.15 9.64
C CYS A 176 -10.03 -13.01 9.50
N VAL A 177 -10.02 -14.15 10.18
CA VAL A 177 -11.26 -14.85 10.52
C VAL A 177 -11.73 -14.25 11.85
N VAL A 178 -12.99 -13.85 11.93
CA VAL A 178 -13.58 -13.21 13.10
C VAL A 178 -14.89 -13.88 13.48
N ASN A 179 -15.14 -13.97 14.78
CA ASN A 179 -16.37 -14.48 15.36
C ASN A 179 -17.24 -13.31 15.84
N THR A 180 -18.50 -13.31 15.43
CA THR A 180 -19.58 -12.56 16.07
C THR A 180 -20.42 -13.52 16.89
N TRP A 181 -21.41 -13.00 17.60
CA TRP A 181 -22.30 -13.84 18.40
C TRP A 181 -23.13 -14.84 17.58
N ASP A 182 -23.35 -14.56 16.28
CA ASP A 182 -24.20 -15.34 15.36
C ASP A 182 -23.46 -16.03 14.20
N GLY A 183 -22.11 -15.98 14.18
CA GLY A 183 -21.36 -16.68 13.15
C GLY A 183 -19.89 -16.30 13.02
N GLU A 184 -19.22 -16.99 12.10
CA GLU A 184 -17.83 -16.75 11.73
C GLU A 184 -17.74 -16.11 10.33
N TYR A 185 -16.85 -15.13 10.17
CA TYR A 185 -16.66 -14.41 8.92
C TYR A 185 -15.18 -14.22 8.59
N THR A 186 -14.83 -14.33 7.31
CA THR A 186 -13.49 -13.92 6.81
C THR A 186 -13.55 -12.50 6.28
N ILE A 187 -12.73 -11.60 6.83
CA ILE A 187 -12.79 -10.16 6.54
C ILE A 187 -11.38 -9.62 6.26
N SER A 188 -11.23 -8.81 5.22
CA SER A 188 -9.96 -8.10 4.95
C SER A 188 -9.59 -7.19 6.11
N VAL A 189 -8.29 -7.14 6.46
CA VAL A 189 -7.72 -6.26 7.49
C VAL A 189 -8.14 -4.79 7.31
N SER A 190 -8.24 -4.33 6.05
CA SER A 190 -8.66 -2.96 5.72
C SER A 190 -10.08 -2.62 6.20
N ASN A 191 -10.95 -3.63 6.27
CA ASN A 191 -12.34 -3.53 6.69
C ASN A 191 -12.53 -3.71 8.21
N LEU A 192 -11.45 -3.91 8.97
CA LEU A 192 -11.48 -4.01 10.43
C LEU A 192 -10.90 -2.76 11.09
N SER A 193 -11.40 -2.40 12.26
CA SER A 193 -10.88 -1.34 13.12
C SER A 193 -10.60 -1.87 14.52
N PRO A 194 -9.41 -1.64 15.10
CA PRO A 194 -9.12 -2.07 16.46
C PRO A 194 -10.01 -1.33 17.45
N MET A 195 -10.48 -2.04 18.48
CA MET A 195 -11.15 -1.44 19.63
C MET A 195 -10.19 -1.48 20.81
N LYS A 196 -9.88 -0.31 21.36
CA LYS A 196 -8.93 -0.20 22.47
C LYS A 196 -9.66 -0.40 23.80
N PHE A 197 -9.50 -1.59 24.36
CA PHE A 197 -10.02 -1.95 25.67
C PHE A 197 -8.88 -2.24 26.64
N THR A 198 -9.16 -2.12 27.94
CA THR A 198 -8.30 -2.70 28.98
C THR A 198 -8.60 -4.19 29.11
N HIS A 199 -7.70 -4.97 29.69
CA HIS A 199 -7.91 -6.40 29.92
C HIS A 199 -9.26 -6.72 30.59
N LEU A 200 -9.65 -5.93 31.61
CA LEU A 200 -10.95 -6.10 32.28
C LEU A 200 -12.13 -5.82 31.34
N GLN A 201 -12.00 -4.83 30.45
CA GLN A 201 -13.04 -4.52 29.47
C GLN A 201 -13.12 -5.58 28.36
N GLU A 202 -11.99 -6.19 27.99
CA GLU A 202 -11.95 -7.30 27.04
C GLU A 202 -12.67 -8.51 27.62
N GLU A 203 -12.35 -8.92 28.86
CA GLU A 203 -13.05 -10.00 29.56
C GLU A 203 -14.57 -9.79 29.59
N GLN A 204 -15.02 -8.56 29.87
CA GLN A 204 -16.44 -8.20 29.89
C GLN A 204 -17.12 -8.34 28.52
N ILE A 205 -16.44 -7.99 27.43
CA ILE A 205 -17.00 -8.13 26.08
C ILE A 205 -16.99 -9.59 25.64
N LEU A 206 -15.96 -10.35 26.01
CA LEU A 206 -15.90 -11.78 25.73
C LEU A 206 -17.00 -12.54 26.48
N ASP A 207 -17.25 -12.19 27.75
CA ASP A 207 -18.38 -12.71 28.53
C ASP A 207 -19.72 -12.36 27.88
N LEU A 208 -19.91 -11.09 27.51
CA LEU A 208 -21.10 -10.65 26.78
C LEU A 208 -21.30 -11.44 25.48
N GLY A 209 -20.22 -11.67 24.72
CA GLY A 209 -20.26 -12.47 23.50
C GLY A 209 -20.68 -13.90 23.74
N ALA A 210 -20.10 -14.56 24.74
CA ALA A 210 -20.46 -15.92 25.11
C ALA A 210 -21.95 -16.03 25.49
N ARG A 211 -22.46 -15.08 26.27
CA ARG A 211 -23.88 -14.99 26.65
C ARG A 211 -24.79 -14.83 25.42
N MET A 212 -24.43 -13.95 24.50
CA MET A 212 -25.18 -13.72 23.26
C MET A 212 -25.15 -14.94 22.32
N THR A 213 -24.00 -15.61 22.20
CA THR A 213 -23.87 -16.84 21.40
C THR A 213 -24.71 -17.96 21.98
N ALA A 214 -24.68 -18.17 23.29
CA ALA A 214 -25.48 -19.21 23.95
C ALA A 214 -26.98 -19.06 23.64
N LEU A 215 -27.50 -17.83 23.68
CA LEU A 215 -28.88 -17.54 23.29
C LEU A 215 -29.17 -17.87 21.82
N TYR A 216 -28.25 -17.51 20.90
CA TYR A 216 -28.43 -17.77 19.48
C TYR A 216 -28.42 -19.26 19.14
N GLU A 217 -27.60 -20.04 19.85
CA GLU A 217 -27.49 -21.49 19.64
C GLU A 217 -28.73 -22.28 20.06
N VAL A 218 -29.66 -21.69 20.84
CA VAL A 218 -30.97 -22.29 21.13
C VAL A 218 -31.84 -22.42 19.86
N GLY A 219 -31.62 -21.57 18.86
CA GLY A 219 -32.22 -21.66 17.53
C GLY A 219 -33.58 -20.98 17.35
N GLU A 220 -34.52 -21.12 18.30
CA GLU A 220 -35.85 -20.51 18.21
C GLU A 220 -35.95 -19.22 19.05
N LEU A 221 -35.23 -18.17 18.62
CA LEU A 221 -35.36 -16.83 19.21
C LEU A 221 -36.44 -16.02 18.48
N ASP A 222 -37.32 -15.38 19.25
CA ASP A 222 -38.28 -14.43 18.69
C ASP A 222 -37.57 -13.19 18.11
N GLU A 223 -38.25 -12.50 17.18
CA GLU A 223 -37.68 -11.31 16.51
C GLU A 223 -37.25 -10.22 17.51
N ALA A 224 -38.00 -10.07 18.61
CA ALA A 224 -37.67 -9.13 19.68
C ALA A 224 -36.34 -9.48 20.37
N ALA A 225 -36.08 -10.77 20.62
CA ALA A 225 -34.83 -11.23 21.21
C ALA A 225 -33.65 -10.94 20.26
N LEU A 226 -33.83 -11.22 18.96
CA LEU A 226 -32.83 -10.90 17.93
C LEU A 226 -32.53 -9.40 17.84
N TRP A 227 -33.53 -8.54 18.02
CA TRP A 227 -33.32 -7.08 18.02
C TRP A 227 -32.48 -6.62 19.21
N VAL A 228 -32.69 -7.21 20.39
CA VAL A 228 -31.85 -6.95 21.57
C VAL A 228 -30.41 -7.34 21.27
N LEU A 229 -30.16 -8.56 20.78
CA LEU A 229 -28.81 -9.03 20.45
C LEU A 229 -28.12 -8.16 19.38
N LYS A 230 -28.85 -7.77 18.32
CA LYS A 230 -28.37 -6.83 17.29
C LYS A 230 -28.08 -5.42 17.82
N GLY A 231 -28.71 -5.02 18.92
CA GLY A 231 -28.38 -3.78 19.62
C GLY A 231 -27.06 -3.90 20.38
N LEU A 232 -26.88 -4.99 21.13
CA LEU A 232 -25.71 -5.25 21.96
C LEU A 232 -24.42 -5.42 21.13
N GLU A 233 -24.50 -6.02 19.93
CA GLU A 233 -23.33 -6.18 19.05
C GLU A 233 -22.76 -4.84 18.52
N LYS A 234 -23.49 -3.72 18.65
CA LYS A 234 -23.07 -2.39 18.15
C LYS A 234 -22.51 -1.48 19.24
N LEU A 235 -22.41 -1.99 20.47
CA LEU A 235 -21.92 -1.20 21.60
C LEU A 235 -20.44 -0.84 21.44
N ASN A 236 -20.10 0.36 21.91
CA ASN A 236 -18.74 0.90 21.99
C ASN A 236 -18.08 0.68 23.35
N ARG A 237 -18.78 0.03 24.27
CA ARG A 237 -18.44 -0.07 25.69
C ARG A 237 -18.55 -1.52 26.12
N SER A 238 -17.72 -1.91 27.09
CA SER A 238 -17.71 -3.26 27.64
C SER A 238 -18.82 -3.51 28.65
N GLN A 239 -19.31 -2.47 29.33
CA GLN A 239 -20.31 -2.59 30.38
C GLN A 239 -21.70 -2.30 29.84
N LEU A 240 -22.61 -3.24 30.07
CA LEU A 240 -24.03 -3.03 29.90
C LEU A 240 -24.54 -2.06 30.96
N ASN A 241 -25.47 -1.19 30.56
CA ASN A 241 -26.23 -0.41 31.53
C ASN A 241 -27.27 -1.29 32.22
N SER A 242 -27.91 -0.75 33.26
CA SER A 242 -28.90 -1.51 34.05
C SER A 242 -30.09 -2.04 33.23
N ILE A 243 -30.51 -1.34 32.16
CA ILE A 243 -31.62 -1.77 31.31
C ILE A 243 -31.14 -2.87 30.35
N GLU A 244 -30.01 -2.67 29.68
CA GLU A 244 -29.39 -3.65 28.76
C GLU A 244 -29.14 -4.99 29.48
N GLU A 245 -28.57 -4.96 30.69
CA GLU A 245 -28.32 -6.16 31.49
C GLU A 245 -29.61 -6.86 31.90
N ARG A 246 -30.66 -6.11 32.28
CA ARG A 246 -31.95 -6.69 32.64
C ARG A 246 -32.67 -7.30 31.44
N LEU A 247 -32.56 -6.68 30.26
CA LEU A 247 -33.12 -7.23 29.03
C LEU A 247 -32.40 -8.52 28.66
N LEU A 248 -31.07 -8.54 28.71
CA LEU A 248 -30.30 -9.74 28.40
C LEU A 248 -30.64 -10.89 29.36
N ARG A 249 -30.69 -10.62 30.67
CA ARG A 249 -31.07 -11.63 31.67
C ARG A 249 -32.47 -12.19 31.48
N LEU A 250 -33.44 -11.35 31.10
CA LEU A 250 -34.78 -11.83 30.81
C LEU A 250 -34.75 -12.82 29.64
N LEU A 251 -33.97 -12.55 28.59
CA LEU A 251 -33.83 -13.50 27.48
C LEU A 251 -33.14 -14.80 27.94
N GLU A 252 -32.10 -14.69 28.77
CA GLU A 252 -31.41 -15.87 29.34
C GLU A 252 -32.36 -16.72 30.18
N GLU A 253 -33.22 -16.11 31.01
CA GLU A 253 -34.21 -16.80 31.82
C GLU A 253 -35.32 -17.48 30.99
N GLU A 254 -35.69 -16.92 29.84
CA GLU A 254 -36.74 -17.48 28.99
C GLU A 254 -36.24 -18.57 28.03
N TYR A 255 -35.01 -18.46 27.52
CA TYR A 255 -34.50 -19.35 26.47
C TYR A 255 -33.42 -20.35 26.91
N LEU A 256 -32.71 -20.11 28.02
CA LEU A 256 -31.63 -21.00 28.49
C LEU A 256 -32.03 -21.89 29.68
N ASN A 257 -33.24 -21.72 30.21
CA ASN A 257 -33.78 -22.53 31.30
C ASN A 257 -34.46 -23.82 30.83
#